data_AF-A0A1H4JJY0-F1
#
_entry.id   AF-A0A1H4JJY0-F1
#
_cell.length_a   1.000
_cell.length_b   1.000
_cell.length_c   1.000
_cell.angle_alpha   90.00
_cell.angle_beta   90.00
_cell.angle_gamma   90.00
#
_symmetry.space_group_name_H-M   'P 1'
#
loop_
_entity.id
_entity.type
_entity.pdbx_description
1 polymer ?
#
loop_
_entity_poly.entity_id
_entity_poly.type
_entity_poly.pdbx_seq_one_letter_code
_entity_poly.pdbx_strand_id
1 'polypeptide(L)'
;MNDTTIKLKLSTREVEGLTNLARDIAMKYWGLDFNIPVIINPRLKRSTYGRFIYNKKTPLRIEISGYSIRNLYITEIIDLMKHEVCHYACFIMQKQLSDGSRFFEGELKRINSTSAGLSYKSVRKTRGK
;
A
#
# COMPACT_ATOMS: atom_id res chain seq x y z
N MET A 1 -28.36 12.88 16.95
CA MET A 1 -27.37 13.77 16.31
C MET A 1 -26.55 12.94 15.35
N ASN A 2 -26.52 13.35 14.09
CA ASN A 2 -26.18 12.52 12.94
C ASN A 2 -24.68 12.19 12.92
N ASP A 3 -24.37 10.92 13.16
CA ASP A 3 -23.04 10.34 12.96
C ASP A 3 -22.77 10.27 11.45
N THR A 4 -22.42 11.42 10.89
CA THR A 4 -22.06 11.54 9.48
C THR A 4 -20.63 11.06 9.36
N THR A 5 -20.43 9.74 9.34
CA THR A 5 -19.21 9.16 8.81
C THR A 5 -19.13 9.57 7.34
N ILE A 6 -18.46 10.69 7.07
CA ILE A 6 -18.25 11.19 5.71
C ILE A 6 -17.44 10.12 4.98
N LYS A 7 -18.13 9.27 4.20
CA LYS A 7 -17.50 8.42 3.19
C LYS A 7 -16.97 9.33 2.09
N LEU A 8 -15.79 9.89 2.28
CA LEU A 8 -15.08 10.62 1.23
C LEU A 8 -14.74 9.62 0.12
N LYS A 9 -15.36 9.83 -1.06
CA LYS A 9 -14.97 9.17 -2.30
C LYS A 9 -13.69 9.83 -2.79
N LEU A 10 -12.60 9.07 -2.96
CA LEU A 10 -11.37 9.59 -3.58
C LEU A 10 -11.67 10.07 -5.02
N SER A 11 -11.41 11.35 -5.26
CA SER A 11 -11.36 12.04 -6.55
C SER A 11 -10.07 11.71 -7.32
N THR A 12 -10.01 12.08 -8.61
CA THR A 12 -8.82 11.87 -9.47
C THR A 12 -7.54 12.47 -8.88
N ARG A 13 -7.64 13.61 -8.15
CA ARG A 13 -6.50 14.23 -7.44
C ARG A 13 -5.97 13.37 -6.30
N GLU A 14 -6.80 12.54 -5.69
CA GLU A 14 -6.37 11.63 -4.63
C GLU A 14 -5.68 10.37 -5.18
N VAL A 15 -5.94 9.98 -6.44
CA VAL A 15 -5.17 8.92 -7.15
C VAL A 15 -3.75 9.39 -7.51
N GLU A 16 -3.60 10.64 -7.95
CA GLU A 16 -2.29 11.28 -8.10
C GLU A 16 -1.56 11.34 -6.74
N GLY A 17 -2.29 11.64 -5.67
CA GLY A 17 -1.79 11.59 -4.29
C GLY A 17 -1.19 10.22 -3.93
N LEU A 18 -1.81 9.12 -4.35
CA LEU A 18 -1.29 7.76 -4.10
C LEU A 18 -0.02 7.47 -4.90
N THR A 19 0.06 7.92 -6.15
CA THR A 19 1.27 7.72 -6.97
C THR A 19 2.43 8.57 -6.44
N ASN A 20 2.17 9.80 -6.02
CA ASN A 20 3.18 10.64 -5.37
C ASN A 20 3.63 10.06 -4.04
N LEU A 21 2.70 9.56 -3.22
CA LEU A 21 3.03 8.85 -1.98
C LEU A 21 3.93 7.64 -2.24
N ALA A 22 3.62 6.82 -3.25
CA ALA A 22 4.46 5.68 -3.62
C ALA A 22 5.86 6.11 -4.05
N ARG A 23 5.97 7.20 -4.81
CA ARG A 23 7.25 7.79 -5.21
C ARG A 23 8.06 8.29 -4.03
N ASP A 24 7.43 9.02 -3.12
CA ASP A 24 8.10 9.53 -1.92
C ASP A 24 8.59 8.37 -1.03
N ILE A 25 7.80 7.31 -0.89
CA ILE A 25 8.18 6.10 -0.16
C ILE A 25 9.36 5.39 -0.85
N ALA A 26 9.31 5.18 -2.16
CA ALA A 26 10.37 4.52 -2.93
C ALA A 26 11.70 5.28 -2.82
N MET A 27 11.64 6.60 -3.02
CA MET A 27 12.80 7.49 -2.91
C MET A 27 13.34 7.49 -1.49
N LYS A 28 12.49 7.69 -0.48
CA LYS A 28 12.90 7.78 0.92
C LYS A 28 13.60 6.52 1.44
N TYR A 29 13.07 5.34 1.12
CA TYR A 29 13.53 4.10 1.75
C TYR A 29 14.52 3.30 0.91
N TRP A 30 14.54 3.49 -0.41
CA TRP A 30 15.42 2.74 -1.31
C TRP A 30 16.20 3.63 -2.28
N GLY A 31 15.97 4.95 -2.32
CA GLY A 31 16.60 5.83 -3.30
C GLY A 31 16.20 5.50 -4.73
N LEU A 32 15.01 4.92 -4.93
CA LEU A 32 14.55 4.46 -6.23
C LEU A 32 13.58 5.46 -6.86
N ASP A 33 13.74 5.69 -8.15
CA ASP A 33 12.72 6.34 -8.96
C ASP A 33 11.50 5.42 -9.12
N PHE A 34 10.31 5.98 -8.92
CA PHE A 34 9.04 5.27 -9.04
C PHE A 34 8.24 5.85 -10.22
N ASN A 35 8.25 5.10 -11.33
CA ASN A 35 7.74 5.55 -12.63
C ASN A 35 6.54 4.74 -13.13
N ILE A 36 5.90 3.95 -12.26
CA ILE A 36 4.67 3.22 -12.58
C ILE A 36 3.46 3.87 -11.91
N PRO A 37 2.26 3.77 -12.49
CA PRO A 37 1.07 4.34 -11.88
C PRO A 37 0.58 3.50 -10.68
N VAL A 38 -0.01 4.17 -9.70
CA VAL A 38 -0.87 3.53 -8.69
C VAL A 38 -2.32 3.73 -9.10
N ILE A 39 -3.08 2.64 -9.25
CA ILE A 39 -4.48 2.70 -9.68
C ILE A 39 -5.42 2.06 -8.65
N ILE A 40 -6.65 2.57 -8.58
CA ILE A 40 -7.71 1.93 -7.81
C ILE A 40 -8.38 0.87 -8.69
N ASN A 41 -8.31 -0.39 -8.27
CA ASN A 41 -9.01 -1.50 -8.93
C ASN A 41 -10.25 -1.90 -8.11
N PRO A 42 -11.47 -1.52 -8.53
CA PRO A 42 -12.69 -1.83 -7.79
C PRO A 42 -13.07 -3.33 -7.85
N ARG A 43 -12.46 -4.11 -8.75
CA ARG A 43 -12.72 -5.54 -8.94
C ARG A 43 -11.81 -6.44 -8.12
N LEU A 44 -10.83 -5.89 -7.41
CA LEU A 44 -10.00 -6.65 -6.47
C LEU A 44 -10.87 -7.30 -5.39
N LYS A 45 -10.56 -8.56 -5.05
CA LYS A 45 -11.25 -9.28 -3.97
C LYS A 45 -11.07 -8.52 -2.66
N ARG A 46 -12.07 -8.56 -1.78
CA ARG A 46 -12.02 -7.89 -0.46
C ARG A 46 -10.87 -8.36 0.42
N SER A 47 -10.38 -9.58 0.21
CA SER A 47 -9.23 -10.17 0.90
C SER A 47 -7.87 -9.68 0.41
N THR A 48 -7.83 -8.91 -0.68
CA THR A 48 -6.59 -8.40 -1.28
C THR A 48 -6.63 -6.89 -1.23
N TYR A 49 -5.90 -6.30 -0.28
CA TYR A 49 -5.94 -4.86 -0.06
C TYR A 49 -5.22 -4.07 -1.15
N GLY A 50 -4.09 -4.60 -1.63
CA GLY A 50 -3.29 -4.07 -2.72
C GLY A 50 -2.56 -5.21 -3.44
N ARG A 51 -1.90 -4.87 -4.55
CA ARG A 51 -0.89 -5.73 -5.19
C ARG A 51 0.01 -4.94 -6.14
N PHE A 52 1.29 -5.25 -6.14
CA PHE A 52 2.22 -4.87 -7.18
C PHE A 52 2.07 -5.78 -8.42
N ILE A 53 1.90 -5.17 -9.60
CA ILE A 53 1.76 -5.86 -10.88
C ILE A 53 3.00 -5.64 -11.72
N TYR A 54 3.56 -6.75 -12.22
CA TYR A 54 4.70 -6.77 -13.11
C TYR A 54 4.54 -7.89 -14.15
N ASN A 55 5.28 -7.79 -15.24
CA ASN A 55 5.58 -8.92 -16.11
C ASN A 55 7.06 -9.30 -15.92
N LYS A 56 7.48 -10.44 -16.48
CA LYS A 56 8.84 -11.03 -16.42
C LYS A 56 9.96 -10.10 -15.95
N LYS A 57 10.16 -8.96 -16.62
CA LYS A 57 11.22 -7.98 -16.30
C LYS A 57 10.73 -6.54 -16.20
N THR A 58 9.43 -6.28 -16.32
CA THR A 58 8.90 -4.91 -16.39
C THR A 58 7.87 -4.67 -15.30
N PRO A 59 8.09 -3.67 -14.41
CA PRO A 59 7.08 -3.24 -13.46
C PRO A 59 5.96 -2.53 -14.24
N LEU A 60 4.70 -2.81 -13.92
CA LEU A 60 3.56 -2.28 -14.68
C LEU A 60 2.77 -1.24 -13.89
N ARG A 61 2.38 -1.55 -12.64
CA ARG A 61 1.57 -0.68 -11.78
C ARG A 61 1.44 -1.26 -10.37
N ILE A 62 0.97 -0.45 -9.43
CA ILE A 62 0.37 -0.95 -8.19
C ILE A 62 -1.14 -0.82 -8.29
N GLU A 63 -1.87 -1.83 -7.86
CA GLU A 63 -3.33 -1.79 -7.75
C GLU A 63 -3.73 -1.76 -6.28
N ILE A 64 -4.54 -0.78 -5.88
CA ILE A 64 -5.17 -0.73 -4.56
C ILE A 64 -6.65 -1.10 -4.71
N SER A 65 -7.16 -1.94 -3.82
CA SER A 65 -8.56 -2.35 -3.92
C SER A 65 -9.50 -1.19 -3.63
N GLY A 66 -10.62 -1.13 -4.35
CA GLY A 66 -11.69 -0.18 -4.02
C GLY A 66 -12.25 -0.38 -2.61
N TYR A 67 -12.11 -1.58 -2.03
CA TYR A 67 -12.48 -1.85 -0.64
C TYR A 67 -11.55 -1.12 0.33
N SER A 68 -10.23 -1.21 0.14
CA SER A 68 -9.21 -0.56 0.96
C SER A 68 -9.47 0.94 1.04
N ILE A 69 -9.66 1.57 -0.12
CA ILE A 69 -9.94 3.01 -0.23
C ILE A 69 -11.16 3.45 0.59
N ARG A 70 -12.19 2.62 0.70
CA ARG A 70 -13.45 2.98 1.38
C ARG A 70 -13.47 2.68 2.88
N ASN A 71 -12.60 1.78 3.35
CA ASN A 71 -12.73 1.19 4.68
C ASN A 71 -11.47 1.31 5.54
N LEU A 72 -10.33 1.66 4.96
CA LEU A 72 -9.09 1.83 5.71
C LEU A 72 -8.85 3.30 6.04
N TYR A 73 -8.26 3.54 7.20
CA TYR A 73 -7.74 4.85 7.57
C TYR A 73 -6.50 5.19 6.76
N ILE A 74 -6.17 6.48 6.68
CA ILE A 74 -4.99 6.95 5.94
C ILE A 74 -3.68 6.29 6.40
N THR A 75 -3.55 6.02 7.71
CA THR A 75 -2.36 5.34 8.26
C THR A 75 -2.23 3.90 7.78
N GLU A 76 -3.35 3.21 7.62
CA GLU A 76 -3.40 1.85 7.07
C GLU A 76 -3.14 1.86 5.56
N ILE A 77 -3.64 2.87 4.83
CA ILE A 77 -3.30 3.07 3.41
C ILE A 77 -1.82 3.34 3.20
N ILE A 78 -1.18 4.10 4.11
CA ILE A 78 0.27 4.33 4.06
C ILE A 78 1.04 3.03 4.31
N ASP A 79 0.64 2.22 5.30
CA ASP A 79 1.28 0.92 5.57
C ASP A 79 1.12 -0.05 4.40
N LEU A 80 -0.08 -0.10 3.82
CA LEU A 80 -0.37 -0.85 2.61
C LEU A 80 0.52 -0.38 1.46
N MET A 81 0.66 0.93 1.26
CA MET A 81 1.49 1.47 0.20
C MET A 81 2.97 1.12 0.41
N LYS A 82 3.48 1.20 1.64
CA LYS A 82 4.85 0.77 1.96
C LYS A 82 5.08 -0.69 1.60
N HIS A 83 4.10 -1.55 1.90
CA HIS A 83 4.15 -2.96 1.57
C HIS A 83 4.23 -3.18 0.05
N GLU A 84 3.34 -2.57 -0.72
CA GLU A 84 3.35 -2.71 -2.18
C GLU A 84 4.59 -2.10 -2.85
N VAL A 85 5.10 -0.98 -2.33
CA VAL A 85 6.34 -0.36 -2.82
C VAL A 85 7.56 -1.22 -2.44
N CYS A 86 7.52 -1.95 -1.32
CA CYS A 86 8.57 -2.91 -0.98
C CYS A 86 8.66 -4.04 -2.02
N HIS A 87 7.52 -4.54 -2.53
CA HIS A 87 7.53 -5.50 -3.64
C HIS A 87 8.20 -4.92 -4.89
N TYR A 88 7.84 -3.67 -5.23
CA TYR A 88 8.48 -2.95 -6.33
C TYR A 88 10.00 -2.82 -6.13
N ALA A 89 10.45 -2.38 -4.95
CA ALA A 89 11.87 -2.22 -4.66
C ALA A 89 12.63 -3.54 -4.75
N CYS A 90 12.09 -4.62 -4.17
CA CYS A 90 12.68 -5.94 -4.27
C CYS A 90 12.76 -6.42 -5.73
N PHE A 91 11.74 -6.12 -6.54
CA PHE A 91 11.75 -6.43 -7.97
C PHE A 91 12.86 -5.69 -8.72
N ILE A 92 13.00 -4.37 -8.52
CA ILE A 92 14.04 -3.55 -9.16
C ILE A 92 15.44 -4.02 -8.75
N MET A 93 15.63 -4.36 -7.47
CA MET A 93 16.89 -4.85 -6.92
C MET A 93 17.21 -6.31 -7.27
N GLN A 94 16.30 -7.00 -7.99
CA GLN A 94 16.42 -8.43 -8.31
C GLN A 94 16.59 -9.31 -7.05
N LYS A 95 15.83 -9.00 -6.01
CA LYS A 95 15.78 -9.73 -4.74
C LYS A 95 14.47 -10.51 -4.60
N GLN A 96 14.42 -11.36 -3.58
CA GLN A 96 13.19 -12.10 -3.25
C GLN A 96 12.11 -11.09 -2.84
N LEU A 97 11.02 -11.07 -3.60
CA LEU A 97 9.90 -10.15 -3.40
C LEU A 97 8.68 -10.83 -2.79
N SER A 98 8.69 -12.13 -2.57
CA SER A 98 7.53 -12.85 -2.01
C SER A 98 7.33 -12.52 -0.53
N ASP A 99 6.07 -12.40 -0.11
CA ASP A 99 5.70 -12.30 1.30
C ASP A 99 6.30 -13.46 2.11
N GLY A 100 6.77 -13.15 3.32
CA GLY A 100 7.42 -14.12 4.21
C GLY A 100 8.86 -14.46 3.84
N SER A 101 9.37 -14.03 2.67
CA SER A 101 10.78 -14.24 2.33
C SER A 101 11.69 -13.41 3.25
N ARG A 102 12.84 -13.97 3.63
CA ARG A 102 13.73 -13.35 4.62
C ARG A 102 14.16 -11.93 4.22
N PHE A 103 14.43 -11.71 2.93
CA PHE A 103 14.83 -10.40 2.43
C PHE A 103 13.66 -9.40 2.52
N PHE A 104 12.49 -9.78 1.99
CA PHE A 104 11.31 -8.93 1.98
C PHE A 104 10.87 -8.55 3.40
N GLU A 105 10.79 -9.51 4.32
CA GLU A 105 10.43 -9.26 5.73
C GLU A 105 11.47 -8.38 6.45
N GLY A 106 12.76 -8.55 6.10
CA GLY A 106 13.83 -7.68 6.58
C GLY A 106 13.62 -6.23 6.15
N GLU A 107 13.23 -6.01 4.90
CA GLU A 107 12.94 -4.68 4.36
C GLU A 107 11.69 -4.05 4.99
N LEU A 108 10.60 -4.81 5.13
CA LEU A 108 9.40 -4.34 5.82
C LEU A 108 9.69 -3.89 7.26
N LYS A 109 10.50 -4.67 7.98
CA LYS A 109 10.96 -4.31 9.33
C LYS A 109 11.79 -3.02 9.31
N ARG A 110 12.72 -2.86 8.36
CA ARG A 110 13.58 -1.67 8.21
C ARG A 110 12.76 -0.39 8.00
N ILE A 111 11.70 -0.45 7.21
CA ILE A 111 10.85 0.71 6.88
C ILE A 111 9.70 0.93 7.87
N ASN A 112 9.66 0.14 8.95
CA ASN A 112 8.59 0.12 9.95
C ASN A 112 7.20 -0.06 9.29
N SER A 113 7.08 -1.15 8.53
CA SER A 113 5.85 -1.63 7.88
C SER A 113 5.54 -3.06 8.32
N THR A 114 4.33 -3.54 8.05
CA THR A 114 3.92 -4.90 8.39
C THR A 114 3.83 -5.83 7.17
N SER A 115 4.02 -7.13 7.39
CA SER A 115 3.84 -8.19 6.37
C SER A 115 2.39 -8.29 5.89
N ALA A 116 1.42 -7.88 6.71
CA ALA A 116 0.02 -7.83 6.32
C ALA A 116 -0.35 -6.56 5.52
N GLY A 117 0.57 -5.59 5.41
CA GLY A 117 0.30 -4.28 4.83
C GLY A 117 -0.75 -3.47 5.61
N LEU A 118 -0.98 -3.83 6.88
CA LEU A 118 -1.94 -3.18 7.78
C LEU A 118 -1.40 -3.15 9.21
N SER A 119 -0.83 -2.02 9.61
CA SER A 119 -0.43 -1.79 10.99
C SER A 119 -1.66 -1.68 11.90
N TYR A 120 -1.91 -2.74 12.68
CA TYR A 120 -3.00 -2.85 13.67
C TYR A 120 -2.95 -1.80 14.80
N LYS A 121 -1.98 -0.86 14.80
CA LYS A 121 -1.78 0.10 15.89
C LYS A 121 -2.76 1.28 15.93
N SER A 122 -3.74 1.38 15.02
CA SER A 122 -4.65 2.53 14.98
C SER A 122 -6.08 2.29 15.50
N VAL A 123 -6.49 1.09 15.94
CA VAL A 123 -7.84 0.90 16.52
C VAL A 123 -7.86 -0.05 17.73
N ARG A 124 -7.43 0.47 18.88
CA ARG A 124 -8.14 0.18 20.14
C ARG A 124 -8.87 1.46 20.57
N LYS A 125 -9.91 1.85 19.84
CA LYS A 125 -11.03 2.56 20.49
C LYS A 125 -11.88 1.47 21.16
N THR A 126 -11.75 1.42 22.48
CA THR A 126 -12.72 0.88 23.44
C THR A 126 -14.06 0.49 22.82
N ARG A 127 -14.33 -0.82 22.73
CA ARG A 127 -15.70 -1.31 22.89
C ARG A 127 -16.04 -1.06 24.36
N GLY A 128 -16.57 0.12 24.65
CA GLY A 128 -17.30 0.36 25.89
C GLY A 128 -18.48 -0.61 25.91
N LYS A 129 -18.43 -1.55 26.85
CA LYS A 129 -19.64 -2.03 27.51
C LYS A 129 -19.87 -1.15 28.71
#